data_AF-A0A535UX79-F1
#
_entry.id   AF-A0A535UX79-F1
#
_cell.length_a   1.000
_cell.length_b   1.000
_cell.length_c   1.000
_cell.angle_alpha   90.00
_cell.angle_beta   90.00
_cell.angle_gamma   90.00
#
_symmetry.space_group_name_H-M   'P 1'
#
loop_
_entity.id
_entity.type
_entity.pdbx_description
1 polymer ?
#
loop_
_entity_poly.entity_id
_entity_poly.type
_entity_poly.pdbx_seq_one_letter_code
_entity_poly.pdbx_strand_id
1 'polypeptide(L)'
;MTLRPAVAADAEFLYRVFASTREHELALAGLPAAQIEALLRMQFAAQTHQYRAAYPGAEDSVILIDGAPAGRLRVFRDGEEILLLDIALLPEHRGRGIGRAAIQELQVEASAFGVPVCLHVARTNAATALYRSLGFQVEGGDDVYQAMTWTPAPVTVVGAAG
;
A
#
# COMPACT_ATOMS: atom_id res chain seq x y z
N MET A 1 -15.14 5.53 3.19
CA MET A 1 -14.30 4.39 2.79
C MET A 1 -14.31 3.40 3.94
N THR A 2 -14.31 2.11 3.66
CA THR A 2 -14.13 1.07 4.69
C THR A 2 -13.14 0.02 4.21
N LEU A 3 -12.55 -0.71 5.15
CA LEU A 3 -11.70 -1.86 4.87
C LEU A 3 -12.42 -3.13 5.32
N ARG A 4 -12.22 -4.21 4.58
CA ARG A 4 -12.56 -5.55 5.05
C ARG A 4 -11.43 -6.53 4.71
N PRO A 5 -11.25 -7.60 5.49
CA PRO A 5 -10.34 -8.67 5.12
C PRO A 5 -10.63 -9.21 3.72
N ALA A 6 -9.57 -9.43 2.94
CA ALA A 6 -9.65 -10.12 1.67
C ALA A 6 -9.96 -11.61 1.91
N VAL A 7 -10.85 -12.16 1.09
CA VAL A 7 -11.22 -13.58 1.10
C VAL A 7 -10.84 -14.24 -0.22
N ALA A 8 -10.90 -15.57 -0.28
CA ALA A 8 -10.57 -16.32 -1.50
C ALA A 8 -11.40 -15.89 -2.73
N ALA A 9 -12.66 -15.46 -2.52
CA ALA A 9 -13.53 -14.96 -3.58
C ALA A 9 -13.04 -13.63 -4.20
N ASP A 10 -12.17 -12.89 -3.52
CA ASP A 10 -11.60 -11.64 -4.03
C ASP A 10 -10.41 -11.86 -4.98
N ALA A 11 -9.97 -13.10 -5.21
CA ALA A 11 -8.74 -13.39 -5.95
C ALA A 11 -8.69 -12.72 -7.33
N GLU A 12 -9.79 -12.76 -8.08
CA GLU A 12 -9.87 -12.14 -9.40
C GLU A 12 -9.90 -10.60 -9.32
N PHE A 13 -10.57 -10.05 -8.31
CA PHE A 13 -10.56 -8.62 -8.07
C PHE A 13 -9.15 -8.12 -7.72
N LEU A 14 -8.46 -8.79 -6.81
CA LEU A 14 -7.11 -8.44 -6.39
C LEU A 14 -6.10 -8.59 -7.53
N TYR A 15 -6.29 -9.58 -8.40
CA TYR A 15 -5.54 -9.68 -9.65
C TYR A 15 -5.75 -8.45 -10.54
N ARG A 16 -7.00 -8.02 -10.77
CA ARG A 16 -7.29 -6.81 -11.56
C ARG A 16 -6.64 -5.56 -10.97
N VAL A 17 -6.69 -5.40 -9.63
CA VAL A 17 -6.00 -4.31 -8.94
C VAL A 17 -4.50 -4.36 -9.24
N PHE A 18 -3.86 -5.52 -9.08
CA PHE A 18 -2.44 -5.72 -9.37
C PHE A 18 -2.07 -5.46 -10.84
N ALA A 19 -2.87 -5.96 -11.78
CA ALA A 19 -2.66 -5.78 -13.21
C ALA A 19 -2.74 -4.29 -13.58
N SER A 20 -3.69 -3.56 -12.98
CA SER A 20 -3.91 -2.13 -13.25
C SER A 20 -2.75 -1.22 -12.85
N THR A 21 -1.79 -1.70 -12.05
CA THR A 21 -0.58 -0.93 -11.71
C THR A 21 0.52 -1.08 -12.77
N ARG A 22 0.35 -2.00 -13.74
CA ARG A 22 1.34 -2.35 -14.76
C ARG A 22 0.86 -2.09 -16.18
N GLU A 23 -0.40 -1.68 -16.36
CA GLU A 23 -1.01 -1.44 -17.67
C GLU A 23 -0.17 -0.55 -18.58
N HIS A 24 0.41 0.54 -18.04
CA HIS A 24 1.20 1.47 -18.85
C HIS A 24 2.50 0.84 -19.35
N GLU A 25 3.24 0.14 -18.50
CA GLU A 25 4.49 -0.54 -18.88
C GLU A 25 4.23 -1.66 -19.89
N LEU A 26 3.15 -2.42 -19.69
CA LEU A 26 2.83 -3.57 -20.54
C LEU A 26 2.25 -3.17 -21.89
N ALA A 27 1.54 -2.04 -21.98
CA ALA A 27 1.12 -1.47 -23.26
C ALA A 27 2.32 -1.16 -24.18
N LEU A 28 3.50 -0.89 -23.60
CA LEU A 28 4.73 -0.58 -24.33
C LEU A 28 5.58 -1.82 -24.65
N ALA A 29 5.23 -3.00 -24.12
CA ALA A 29 6.05 -4.21 -24.23
C ALA A 29 5.97 -4.90 -25.61
N GLY A 30 4.97 -4.57 -26.44
CA GLY A 30 4.79 -5.16 -27.78
C GLY A 30 4.45 -6.65 -27.78
N LEU A 31 4.07 -7.22 -26.62
CA LEU A 31 3.72 -8.62 -26.46
C LEU A 31 2.24 -8.88 -26.80
N PRO A 32 1.88 -10.07 -27.30
CA PRO A 32 0.48 -10.48 -27.44
C PRO A 32 -0.26 -10.46 -26.10
N ALA A 33 -1.53 -10.05 -26.11
CA ALA A 33 -2.36 -9.91 -24.89
C ALA A 33 -2.38 -11.18 -24.02
N ALA A 34 -2.44 -12.37 -24.63
CA ALA A 34 -2.42 -13.64 -23.90
C ALA A 34 -1.09 -13.90 -23.17
N GLN A 35 0.03 -13.44 -23.74
CA GLN A 35 1.35 -13.56 -23.09
C GLN A 35 1.48 -12.57 -21.94
N ILE A 36 0.96 -11.35 -22.11
CA ILE A 36 0.89 -10.35 -21.05
C ILE A 36 0.06 -10.87 -19.86
N GLU A 37 -1.13 -11.42 -20.13
CA GLU A 37 -2.00 -12.01 -19.11
C GLU A 37 -1.31 -13.15 -18.36
N ALA A 38 -0.67 -14.09 -19.09
CA ALA A 38 0.06 -15.20 -18.46
C ALA A 38 1.21 -14.69 -17.56
N LEU A 39 1.99 -13.71 -18.04
CA LEU A 39 3.07 -13.10 -17.27
C LEU A 39 2.55 -12.41 -16.02
N LEU A 40 1.48 -11.63 -16.12
CA LEU A 40 0.86 -10.94 -14.99
C LEU A 40 0.35 -11.92 -13.94
N ARG A 41 -0.30 -13.01 -14.35
CA ARG A 41 -0.76 -14.07 -13.43
C ARG A 41 0.40 -14.70 -12.68
N MET A 42 1.50 -15.00 -13.38
CA MET A 42 2.72 -15.53 -12.77
C MET A 42 3.32 -14.54 -11.76
N GLN A 43 3.46 -13.27 -12.13
CA GLN A 43 3.99 -12.23 -11.24
C GLN A 43 3.09 -12.01 -10.02
N PHE A 44 1.77 -11.99 -10.19
CA PHE A 44 0.80 -11.84 -9.10
C PHE A 44 0.89 -13.00 -8.10
N ALA A 45 0.98 -14.24 -8.61
CA ALA A 45 1.14 -15.43 -7.77
C ALA A 45 2.46 -15.40 -7.00
N ALA A 46 3.57 -15.10 -7.68
CA ALA A 46 4.89 -14.99 -7.07
C ALA A 46 4.94 -13.90 -6.00
N GLN A 47 4.43 -12.70 -6.29
CA GLN A 47 4.38 -11.60 -5.33
C GLN A 47 3.50 -11.95 -4.12
N THR A 48 2.34 -12.55 -4.34
CA THR A 48 1.45 -12.96 -3.25
C THR A 48 2.10 -14.01 -2.35
N HIS A 49 2.82 -14.97 -2.94
CA HIS A 49 3.60 -15.94 -2.16
C HIS A 49 4.72 -15.26 -1.37
N GLN A 50 5.50 -14.36 -2.00
CA GLN A 50 6.60 -13.65 -1.36
C GLN A 50 6.14 -12.85 -0.14
N TYR A 51 5.07 -12.04 -0.26
CA TYR A 51 4.58 -11.26 0.88
C TYR A 51 4.11 -12.16 2.03
N ARG A 52 3.41 -13.26 1.73
CA ARG A 52 2.96 -14.20 2.77
C ARG A 52 4.12 -14.87 3.49
N ALA A 53 5.20 -15.19 2.77
CA ALA A 53 6.39 -15.81 3.34
C ALA A 53 7.23 -14.81 4.15
N ALA A 54 7.41 -13.58 3.64
CA ALA A 54 8.26 -12.56 4.27
C ALA A 54 7.58 -11.89 5.47
N TYR A 55 6.25 -11.73 5.44
CA TYR A 55 5.48 -11.02 6.47
C TYR A 55 4.33 -11.91 6.98
N PRO A 56 4.65 -12.99 7.71
CA PRO A 56 3.62 -13.86 8.29
C PRO A 56 2.79 -13.05 9.29
N GLY A 57 1.49 -12.90 9.01
CA GLY A 57 0.59 -12.05 9.81
C GLY A 57 0.27 -10.69 9.17
N ALA A 58 0.79 -10.39 7.98
CA ALA A 58 0.35 -9.23 7.22
C ALA A 58 -1.16 -9.32 6.93
N GLU A 59 -1.86 -8.24 7.22
CA GLU A 59 -3.27 -8.07 6.90
C GLU A 59 -3.40 -7.69 5.43
N ASP A 60 -4.28 -8.40 4.72
CA ASP A 60 -4.61 -8.13 3.32
C ASP A 60 -6.09 -7.74 3.26
N SER A 61 -6.35 -6.48 2.91
CA SER A 61 -7.68 -5.89 2.95
C SER A 61 -8.14 -5.39 1.58
N VAL A 62 -9.44 -5.53 1.31
CA VAL A 62 -10.12 -4.86 0.20
C VAL A 62 -10.59 -3.49 0.67
N ILE A 63 -10.23 -2.45 -0.08
CA ILE A 63 -10.73 -1.09 0.10
C ILE A 63 -12.13 -1.02 -0.53
N LEU A 64 -13.13 -0.57 0.24
CA LEU A 64 -14.50 -0.38 -0.22
C LEU A 64 -14.87 1.11 -0.26
N ILE A 65 -15.56 1.50 -1.34
CA ILE A 65 -16.19 2.82 -1.52
C ILE A 65 -17.66 2.59 -1.80
N ASP A 66 -18.52 3.16 -0.94
CA ASP A 66 -19.98 2.97 -1.02
C ASP A 66 -20.38 1.48 -1.08
N GLY A 67 -19.63 0.62 -0.38
CA GLY A 67 -19.81 -0.83 -0.34
C GLY A 67 -19.20 -1.60 -1.52
N ALA A 68 -18.69 -0.93 -2.54
CA ALA A 68 -18.08 -1.55 -3.72
C ALA A 68 -16.54 -1.69 -3.60
N PRO A 69 -15.96 -2.84 -4.01
CA PRO A 69 -14.50 -3.01 -4.09
C PRO A 69 -13.82 -1.99 -5.01
N ALA A 70 -12.87 -1.25 -4.45
CA ALA A 70 -12.17 -0.15 -5.12
C ALA A 70 -10.64 -0.34 -5.18
N GLY A 71 -10.08 -1.11 -4.27
CA GLY A 71 -8.66 -1.46 -4.30
C GLY A 71 -8.23 -2.40 -3.19
N ARG A 72 -6.94 -2.33 -2.87
CA ARG A 72 -6.27 -3.18 -1.89
C ARG A 72 -5.42 -2.34 -0.94
N LEU A 73 -5.35 -2.78 0.31
CA LEU A 73 -4.38 -2.34 1.28
C LEU A 73 -3.75 -3.58 1.96
N ARG A 74 -2.42 -3.68 1.96
CA ARG A 74 -1.67 -4.67 2.75
C ARG A 74 -0.79 -3.98 3.77
N VAL A 75 -0.90 -4.41 5.03
CA VAL A 75 -0.18 -3.82 6.15
C VAL A 75 0.37 -4.93 7.03
N PHE A 76 1.60 -4.77 7.50
CA PHE A 76 2.20 -5.61 8.52
C PHE A 76 2.45 -4.77 9.78
N ARG A 77 2.12 -5.32 10.94
CA ARG A 77 2.26 -4.67 12.24
C ARG A 77 3.02 -5.62 13.14
N ASP A 78 4.17 -5.20 13.63
CA ASP A 78 5.00 -6.00 14.54
C ASP A 78 5.09 -5.41 15.95
N GLY A 79 4.44 -4.27 16.19
CA GLY A 79 4.43 -3.57 17.48
C GLY A 79 5.55 -2.53 17.62
N GLU A 80 6.54 -2.54 16.74
CA GLU A 80 7.57 -1.51 16.65
C GLU A 80 7.28 -0.53 15.51
N GLU A 81 6.66 -1.01 14.43
CA GLU A 81 6.22 -0.19 13.30
C GLU A 81 4.92 -0.69 12.66
N ILE A 82 4.32 0.18 11.83
CA ILE A 82 3.30 -0.18 10.85
C ILE A 82 3.95 -0.14 9.46
N LEU A 83 4.19 -1.30 8.85
CA LEU A 83 4.76 -1.40 7.52
C LEU A 83 3.65 -1.46 6.46
N LEU A 84 3.55 -0.40 5.65
CA LEU A 84 2.68 -0.35 4.47
C LEU A 84 3.33 -1.14 3.31
N LEU A 85 2.86 -2.36 3.10
CA LEU A 85 3.42 -3.31 2.12
C LEU A 85 2.93 -3.06 0.70
N ASP A 86 1.65 -2.73 0.53
CA ASP A 86 1.02 -2.51 -0.77
C ASP A 86 -0.25 -1.64 -0.59
N ILE A 87 -0.42 -0.65 -1.47
CA ILE A 87 -1.66 0.11 -1.62
C ILE A 87 -1.90 0.38 -3.09
N ALA A 88 -3.04 -0.06 -3.59
CA ALA A 88 -3.40 0.12 -4.98
C ALA A 88 -4.91 0.28 -5.13
N LEU A 89 -5.32 1.16 -6.03
CA LEU A 89 -6.71 1.41 -6.40
C LEU A 89 -6.89 1.11 -7.88
N LEU A 90 -8.07 0.60 -8.26
CA LEU A 90 -8.45 0.53 -9.67
C LEU A 90 -8.44 1.94 -10.28
N PRO A 91 -8.12 2.08 -11.58
CA PRO A 91 -7.98 3.37 -12.25
C PRO A 91 -9.14 4.35 -12.01
N GLU A 92 -10.38 3.86 -12.06
CA GLU A 92 -11.63 4.63 -11.85
C GLU A 92 -11.80 5.21 -10.44
N HIS A 93 -11.00 4.76 -9.47
CA HIS A 93 -11.00 5.27 -8.09
C HIS A 93 -9.78 6.14 -7.77
N ARG A 94 -8.84 6.34 -8.70
CA ARG A 94 -7.64 7.16 -8.48
C ARG A 94 -7.96 8.65 -8.52
N GLY A 95 -7.09 9.47 -7.93
CA GLY A 95 -7.24 10.94 -7.92
C GLY A 95 -8.38 11.48 -7.05
N ARG A 96 -9.07 10.62 -6.29
CA ARG A 96 -10.23 10.97 -5.45
C ARG A 96 -9.93 11.08 -3.95
N GLY A 97 -8.64 11.12 -3.58
CA GLY A 97 -8.20 11.20 -2.17
C GLY A 97 -8.31 9.90 -1.36
N ILE A 98 -8.74 8.78 -1.96
CA ILE A 98 -8.95 7.50 -1.25
C ILE A 98 -7.63 6.95 -0.68
N GLY A 99 -6.56 6.90 -1.49
CA GLY A 99 -5.26 6.43 -1.02
C GLY A 99 -4.69 7.31 0.10
N ARG A 100 -4.94 8.62 0.03
CA ARG A 100 -4.60 9.56 1.11
C ARG A 100 -5.34 9.20 2.39
N ALA A 101 -6.66 9.02 2.32
CA ALA A 101 -7.48 8.67 3.48
C ALA A 101 -7.02 7.37 4.13
N ALA A 102 -6.74 6.32 3.34
CA ALA A 102 -6.24 5.05 3.86
C ALA A 102 -4.90 5.20 4.59
N ILE A 103 -3.96 5.99 4.06
CA ILE A 103 -2.67 6.23 4.73
C ILE A 103 -2.86 7.07 6.00
N GLN A 104 -3.76 8.04 5.99
CA GLN A 104 -4.06 8.86 7.18
C GLN A 104 -4.69 8.02 8.30
N GLU A 105 -5.52 7.03 7.98
CA GLU A 105 -6.02 6.07 8.97
C GLU A 105 -4.86 5.29 9.63
N LEU A 106 -3.86 4.86 8.85
CA LEU A 106 -2.65 4.24 9.40
C LEU A 106 -1.83 5.21 10.26
N GLN A 107 -1.74 6.49 9.88
CA GLN A 107 -1.03 7.51 10.67
C GLN A 107 -1.74 7.77 12.02
N VAL A 108 -3.08 7.76 12.03
CA VAL A 108 -3.88 7.87 13.26
C VAL A 108 -3.63 6.67 14.17
N GLU A 109 -3.65 5.47 13.60
CA GLU A 109 -3.34 4.24 14.32
C GLU A 109 -1.92 4.28 14.91
N ALA A 110 -0.92 4.57 14.08
CA ALA A 110 0.48 4.70 14.46
C ALA A 110 0.69 5.75 15.57
N SER A 111 -0.03 6.88 15.51
CA SER A 111 -0.01 7.89 16.58
C SER A 111 -0.52 7.37 17.91
N ALA A 112 -1.59 6.56 17.90
CA ALA A 112 -2.16 5.99 19.11
C ALA A 112 -1.22 5.01 19.81
N PHE A 113 -0.38 4.30 19.03
CA PHE A 113 0.60 3.35 19.54
C PHE A 113 2.01 3.94 19.72
N GLY A 114 2.26 5.16 19.22
CA GLY A 114 3.57 5.81 19.31
C GLY A 114 4.64 5.16 18.41
N VAL A 115 4.23 4.52 17.32
CA VAL A 115 5.12 3.81 16.38
C VAL A 115 5.14 4.52 15.01
N PRO A 116 6.20 4.41 14.21
CA PRO A 116 6.24 4.94 12.85
C PRO A 116 5.36 4.15 11.87
N VAL A 117 5.08 4.79 10.73
CA VAL A 117 4.60 4.12 9.51
C VAL A 117 5.74 4.08 8.50
N CYS A 118 6.08 2.89 8.02
CA CYS A 118 7.19 2.65 7.10
C CYS A 118 6.69 2.13 5.75
N LEU A 119 7.42 2.40 4.66
CA LEU A 119 7.14 1.85 3.34
C LEU A 119 8.40 1.75 2.48
N HIS A 120 8.38 0.82 1.53
CA HIS A 120 9.37 0.73 0.46
C HIS A 120 8.70 1.00 -0.89
N VAL A 121 9.22 1.97 -1.63
CA VAL A 121 8.63 2.37 -2.92
C VAL A 121 9.70 2.52 -3.98
N ALA A 122 9.40 2.09 -5.22
CA ALA A 122 10.28 2.36 -6.35
C ALA A 122 10.46 3.87 -6.52
N ARG A 123 11.69 4.33 -6.78
CA ARG A 123 12.00 5.77 -6.89
C ARG A 123 11.21 6.48 -7.99
N THR A 124 10.85 5.75 -9.04
CA THR A 124 10.07 6.23 -10.19
C THR A 124 8.56 6.26 -9.93
N ASN A 125 8.09 5.71 -8.81
CA ASN A 125 6.67 5.60 -8.55
C ASN A 125 6.06 6.98 -8.24
N ALA A 126 5.01 7.35 -8.99
CA ALA A 126 4.27 8.58 -8.83
C ALA A 126 3.66 8.76 -7.42
N ALA A 127 3.37 7.67 -6.69
CA ALA A 127 2.89 7.71 -5.32
C ALA A 127 3.90 8.34 -4.34
N THR A 128 5.18 8.45 -4.70
CA THR A 128 6.20 9.15 -3.89
C THR A 128 5.77 10.58 -3.53
N ALA A 129 5.13 11.30 -4.47
CA ALA A 129 4.65 12.65 -4.20
C ALA A 129 3.52 12.67 -3.15
N LEU A 130 2.64 11.66 -3.18
CA LEU A 130 1.60 11.48 -2.16
C LEU A 130 2.24 11.24 -0.78
N TYR A 131 3.18 10.31 -0.67
CA TYR A 131 3.85 10.03 0.61
C TYR A 131 4.54 11.26 1.20
N ARG A 132 5.30 12.01 0.38
CA ARG A 132 5.93 13.27 0.82
C ARG A 132 4.91 14.29 1.30
N SER A 133 3.80 14.45 0.59
CA SER A 133 2.72 15.37 0.99
C SER A 133 1.98 14.94 2.27
N LEU A 134 2.19 13.70 2.73
CA LEU A 134 1.70 13.15 3.98
C LEU A 134 2.75 13.19 5.10
N GLY A 135 3.91 13.80 4.84
CA GLY A 135 4.97 13.99 5.82
C GLY A 135 5.99 12.86 5.88
N PHE A 136 5.88 11.82 5.04
CA PHE A 136 6.91 10.78 4.95
C PHE A 136 8.24 11.38 4.48
N GLN A 137 9.32 11.03 5.16
CA GLN A 137 10.69 11.40 4.81
C GLN A 137 11.41 10.19 4.22
N VAL A 138 12.41 10.44 3.37
CA VAL A 138 13.26 9.36 2.85
C VAL A 138 14.32 9.05 3.89
N GLU A 139 14.40 7.80 4.33
CA GLU A 139 15.40 7.36 5.33
C GLU A 139 16.54 6.53 4.72
N GLY A 140 16.36 6.04 3.49
CA GLY A 140 17.38 5.25 2.82
C GLY A 140 16.87 4.61 1.53
N GLY A 141 17.65 3.67 1.00
CA GLY A 141 17.33 2.91 -0.20
C GLY A 141 18.54 2.65 -1.08
N ASP A 142 18.29 2.00 -2.21
CA ASP A 142 19.26 1.72 -3.27
C ASP A 142 18.92 2.53 -4.53
N ASP A 143 19.48 2.21 -5.69
CA ASP A 143 19.21 2.95 -6.93
C ASP A 143 17.78 2.74 -7.48
N VAL A 144 17.07 1.71 -7.03
CA VAL A 144 15.76 1.29 -7.54
C VAL A 144 14.64 1.64 -6.56
N TYR A 145 14.85 1.40 -5.28
CA TYR A 145 13.87 1.58 -4.21
C TYR A 145 14.34 2.60 -3.17
N GLN A 146 13.38 3.27 -2.53
CA GLN A 146 13.61 4.10 -1.36
C GLN A 146 12.70 3.66 -0.21
N ALA A 147 13.29 3.61 0.98
CA ALA A 147 12.58 3.49 2.25
C ALA A 147 12.08 4.88 2.65
N MET A 148 10.82 4.97 3.03
CA MET A 148 10.22 6.19 3.55
C MET A 148 9.50 5.94 4.86
N THR A 149 9.66 6.87 5.79
CA THR A 149 9.14 6.76 7.15
C THR A 149 8.36 8.01 7.51
N TRP A 150 7.21 7.81 8.13
CA TRP A 150 6.48 8.85 8.83
C TRP A 150 6.48 8.53 10.32
N THR A 151 6.87 9.51 11.14
CA THR A 151 6.92 9.37 12.59
C THR A 151 5.83 10.20 13.23
N PRO A 152 5.08 9.67 14.21
CA PRO A 152 4.09 10.46 14.94
C PRO A 152 4.76 11.59 15.71
N ALA A 153 4.04 12.70 15.89
CA ALA A 153 4.53 13.80 16.71
C ALA A 153 4.74 13.32 18.17
N PRO A 154 5.78 13.80 18.87
CA PRO A 154 5.98 13.48 20.27
C PRO A 154 4.72 13.84 21.06
N VAL A 155 4.18 12.90 21.85
CA VAL A 155 3.10 13.20 22.79
C VAL A 155 3.66 14.18 23.82
N THR A 156 3.34 15.46 23.65
CA THR A 156 3.73 16.48 24.62
C THR A 156 2.78 16.35 25.79
N VAL A 157 3.19 15.66 26.85
CA VAL A 157 2.46 15.70 28.11
C VAL A 157 2.60 17.12 28.64
N VAL A 158 1.56 17.94 28.46
CA VAL A 158 1.44 19.22 29.16
C VAL A 158 1.26 18.85 30.63
N GLY A 159 2.36 18.86 31.38
CA GLY A 159 2.33 18.69 32.82
C GLY A 159 1.37 19.72 33.40
N ALA A 160 0.32 19.24 34.07
CA ALA A 160 -0.50 20.08 34.93
C ALA A 160 0.41 20.66 36.02
N ALA A 161 0.79 21.92 35.85
CA ALA A 161 1.36 22.71 36.93
C ALA A 161 0.18 23.20 37.80
N GLY A 162 0.19 22.85 39.08
CA GLY A 162 -0.74 23.37 40.09
C GLY A 162 -1.23 22.31 41.05
#